data_AF-A0A2E7N8P4-F1
#
_entry.id   AF-A0A2E7N8P4-F1
#
_cell.length_a   1.000
_cell.length_b   1.000
_cell.length_c   1.000
_cell.angle_alpha   90.00
_cell.angle_beta   90.00
_cell.angle_gamma   90.00
#
_symmetry.space_group_name_H-M   'P 1'
#
loop_
_entity.id
_entity.type
_entity.pdbx_description
1 polymer ?
#
loop_
_entity_poly.entity_id
_entity_poly.type
_entity_poly.pdbx_seq_one_letter_code
_entity_poly.pdbx_strand_id
1 'polypeptide(L)' 'MMTLALALVAVAWLIQLLYAWGGHKSVHVYFTLVYALGTALIIIEDWSGGLTSDLWFHIAAFVFALLVYLKSR' A
#
# COMPACT_ATOMS: atom_id res chain seq x y z
N MET A 1 -3.59 17.67 -6.87
CA MET A 1 -4.59 16.68 -7.37
C MET A 1 -4.14 15.24 -7.13
N MET A 2 -2.86 14.91 -7.33
CA MET A 2 -2.32 13.55 -7.11
C MET A 2 -2.37 13.09 -5.64
N THR A 3 -2.07 13.98 -4.70
CA THR A 3 -2.04 13.68 -3.26
C THR A 3 -3.37 13.12 -2.70
N LEU A 4 -4.52 13.61 -3.17
CA LEU A 4 -5.84 13.10 -2.75
C LEU A 4 -6.10 11.69 -3.28
N ALA A 5 -5.66 11.39 -4.51
CA ALA A 5 -5.77 10.05 -5.07
C ALA A 5 -4.90 9.05 -4.30
N LEU A 6 -3.67 9.44 -3.94
CA LEU A 6 -2.77 8.62 -3.14
C LEU A 6 -3.31 8.41 -1.71
N ALA A 7 -3.91 9.43 -1.12
CA ALA A 7 -4.59 9.30 0.17
C ALA A 7 -5.73 8.27 0.10
N LEU A 8 -6.56 8.30 -0.94
CA LEU A 8 -7.61 7.30 -1.16
C LEU A 8 -7.05 5.89 -1.31
N VAL A 9 -5.94 5.74 -2.03
CA VAL A 9 -5.26 4.44 -2.20
C VAL A 9 -4.73 3.92 -0.86
N ALA A 10 -4.09 4.77 -0.05
CA ALA A 10 -3.61 4.37 1.27
C ALA A 10 -4.78 3.96 2.19
N VAL A 11 -5.88 4.70 2.17
CA VAL A 11 -7.10 4.36 2.93
C VAL A 11 -7.72 3.05 2.46
N ALA A 12 -7.75 2.78 1.15
CA ALA A 12 -8.26 1.52 0.61
C ALA A 12 -7.46 0.32 1.14
N TRP A 13 -6.13 0.43 1.19
CA TRP A 13 -5.28 -0.62 1.75
C TRP A 13 -5.41 -0.76 3.27
N LEU A 14 -5.64 0.34 3.98
CA LEU A 14 -5.96 0.29 5.41
C LEU A 14 -7.27 -0.48 5.65
N ILE A 15 -8.32 -0.19 4.88
CA ILE A 15 -9.60 -0.92 4.97
C ILE A 15 -9.38 -2.41 4.66
N GLN A 16 -8.59 -2.71 3.62
CA GLN A 16 -8.26 -4.08 3.25
C GLN A 16 -7.50 -4.83 4.37
N LEU A 17 -6.59 -4.14 5.07
CA LEU A 17 -5.90 -4.68 6.25
C LEU A 17 -6.86 -5.00 7.38
N LEU A 18 -7.78 -4.09 7.70
CA LEU A 18 -8.80 -4.30 8.72
C LEU A 18 -9.73 -5.48 8.37
N TYR A 19 -10.12 -5.60 7.10
CA TYR A 19 -10.89 -6.74 6.58
C TYR A 19 -10.13 -8.07 6.72
N ALA A 20 -8.85 -8.09 6.35
CA ALA A 20 -8.01 -9.28 6.48
C ALA A 20 -7.81 -9.69 7.95
N TRP A 21 -7.67 -8.74 8.86
CA TRP A 21 -7.62 -9.00 10.31
C TRP A 21 -8.95 -9.49 10.88
N GLY A 22 -10.07 -9.02 10.33
CA GLY A 22 -11.40 -9.56 10.62
C GLY A 22 -11.65 -10.98 10.08
N GLY A 23 -10.65 -11.65 9.50
CA GLY A 23 -10.75 -13.02 9.01
C GLY A 23 -11.34 -13.16 7.60
N HIS A 24 -11.57 -12.05 6.89
CA HIS A 24 -12.14 -12.07 5.55
C HIS A 24 -11.02 -12.09 4.50
N LYS A 25 -11.05 -13.03 3.55
CA LYS A 25 -10.11 -13.08 2.42
C LYS A 25 -10.79 -12.56 1.15
N SER A 26 -10.46 -11.33 0.73
CA SER A 26 -11.03 -10.73 -0.49
C SER A 26 -10.03 -10.53 -1.64
N VAL A 27 -8.72 -10.43 -1.35
CA VAL A 27 -7.70 -10.09 -2.36
C VAL A 27 -6.69 -11.22 -2.53
N HIS A 28 -6.37 -11.54 -3.78
CA HIS A 28 -5.44 -12.61 -4.12
C HIS A 28 -4.01 -12.27 -3.64
N VAL A 29 -3.34 -13.20 -2.97
CA VAL A 29 -2.02 -12.98 -2.35
C VAL A 29 -0.98 -12.48 -3.36
N TYR A 30 -0.94 -13.07 -4.57
CA TYR A 30 -0.06 -12.61 -5.66
C TYR A 30 -0.34 -11.18 -6.13
N PHE A 31 -1.59 -10.73 -6.12
CA PHE A 31 -1.92 -9.34 -6.46
C PHE A 31 -1.33 -8.40 -5.41
N THR A 32 -1.52 -8.69 -4.13
CA THR A 32 -0.95 -7.91 -3.02
C THR A 32 0.58 -7.86 -3.11
N LEU A 33 1.22 -8.97 -3.46
CA LEU A 33 2.67 -9.04 -3.62
C LEU A 33 3.17 -8.15 -4.77
N VAL A 34 2.55 -8.25 -5.95
CA VAL A 34 2.90 -7.41 -7.11
C VAL A 34 2.68 -5.94 -6.79
N TYR A 35 1.57 -5.60 -6.12
CA TYR A 35 1.29 -4.22 -5.70
C TYR A 35 2.36 -3.69 -4.73
N ALA A 36 2.73 -4.47 -3.72
CA ALA A 36 3.75 -4.07 -2.75
C ALA A 36 5.12 -3.86 -3.41
N LEU A 37 5.53 -4.75 -4.33
CA LEU A 37 6.77 -4.61 -5.09
C LEU A 37 6.76 -3.37 -5.99
N GLY A 38 5.67 -3.14 -6.73
CA GLY A 38 5.52 -1.95 -7.57
C GLY A 38 5.58 -0.65 -6.75
N THR A 39 4.90 -0.62 -5.60
CA THR A 39 4.92 0.55 -4.72
C THR A 39 6.30 0.77 -4.10
N ALA A 40 7.04 -0.29 -3.78
CA ALA A 40 8.42 -0.18 -3.29
C ALA A 40 9.37 0.44 -4.33
N LEU A 41 9.21 0.11 -5.61
CA LEU A 41 9.99 0.74 -6.69
C LEU A 41 9.68 2.24 -6.81
N ILE A 42 8.40 2.62 -6.72
CA ILE A 42 7.99 4.04 -6.74
C ILE A 42 8.60 4.80 -5.55
N ILE A 43 8.57 4.21 -4.34
CA ILE A 43 9.18 4.83 -3.16
C ILE A 43 10.67 5.09 -3.37
N ILE A 44 11.40 4.13 -3.96
CA ILE A 44 12.84 4.28 -4.25
C ILE A 44 13.09 5.38 -5.26
N GLU A 45 12.27 5.46 -6.31
CA GLU A 45 12.35 6.51 -7.34
C GLU A 45 12.10 7.90 -6.73
N ASP A 46 10.99 8.06 -6.01
CA ASP A 46 10.57 9.32 -5.39
C ASP A 46 11.51 9.78 -4.26
N TRP A 47 12.16 8.85 -3.57
CA TRP A 47 13.11 9.17 -2.49
C TRP A 47 14.23 10.09 -2.96
N SER A 48 14.68 9.94 -4.21
CA SER A 48 15.73 10.76 -4.82
C SER A 48 15.30 12.23 -5.00
N GLY A 49 14.00 12.49 -5.12
CA GLY A 49 13.41 13.83 -5.23
C GLY A 49 13.17 14.53 -3.88
N GLY A 50 13.40 13.83 -2.76
CA GLY A 50 13.20 14.35 -1.41
C GLY A 50 11.88 13.92 -0.76
N LEU A 51 11.71 14.28 0.52
CA LEU A 51 10.53 13.90 1.30
C LEU A 51 9.31 14.78 0.95
N THR A 52 8.42 14.26 0.11
CA THR A 52 7.15 14.91 -0.25
C THR A 52 5.98 14.27 0.50
N SER A 53 4.82 14.94 0.53
CA SER A 53 3.57 14.36 1.04
C SER A 53 3.15 13.11 0.27
N ASP A 54 3.43 13.07 -1.04
CA ASP A 54 3.04 11.98 -1.93
C ASP A 54 3.84 10.71 -1.61
N LEU A 55 5.14 10.85 -1.34
CA LEU A 55 6.00 9.76 -0.88
C LEU A 55 5.48 9.11 0.41
N TRP A 56 4.99 9.90 1.36
CA TRP A 56 4.41 9.35 2.61
C TRP A 56 3.16 8.50 2.34
N PHE A 57 2.33 8.87 1.37
CA PHE A 57 1.17 8.04 1.00
C PHE A 57 1.59 6.76 0.28
N HIS A 58 2.63 6.79 -0.56
CA HIS A 58 3.21 5.58 -1.14
C HIS A 58 3.75 4.65 -0.05
N ILE A 59 4.50 5.17 0.92
CA ILE A 59 5.01 4.41 2.07
C ILE A 59 3.85 3.81 2.87
N ALA A 60 2.81 4.58 3.20
CA ALA A 60 1.66 4.08 3.93
C ALA A 60 0.94 2.94 3.18
N ALA A 61 0.66 3.14 1.89
CA ALA A 61 0.03 2.12 1.04
C ALA A 61 0.88 0.85 0.94
N PHE A 62 2.21 0.99 0.80
CA PHE A 62 3.14 -0.13 0.82
C PHE A 62 3.09 -0.91 2.13
N VAL A 63 3.16 -0.22 3.27
CA VAL A 63 3.13 -0.84 4.60
C VAL A 63 1.81 -1.59 4.80
N PHE A 64 0.66 -0.98 4.47
CA PHE A 64 -0.63 -1.65 4.61
C PHE A 64 -0.76 -2.87 3.68
N ALA A 65 -0.34 -2.76 2.42
CA ALA A 65 -0.34 -3.89 1.49
C ALA A 65 0.57 -5.04 1.99
N LEU A 66 1.75 -4.72 2.51
CA LEU A 66 2.67 -5.72 3.06
C LEU A 66 2.06 -6.43 4.28
N LEU A 67 1.38 -5.70 5.17
CA LEU A 67 0.68 -6.28 6.31
C LEU A 67 -0.49 -7.19 5.87
N VAL A 68 -1.23 -6.79 4.82
CA VAL A 68 -2.28 -7.63 4.22
C VAL A 68 -1.68 -8.93 3.69
N TYR A 69 -0.55 -8.86 2.98
CA TYR A 69 0.16 -10.03 2.46
C TYR A 69 0.59 -10.97 3.60
N LEU A 70 1.24 -10.44 4.64
CA LEU A 70 1.71 -11.23 5.78
C LEU A 70 0.56 -11.89 6.54
N LYS A 71 -0.60 -11.24 6.64
CA LYS A 71 -1.79 -11.84 7.25
C LYS A 71 -2.43 -12.93 6.39
N SER A 72 -2.37 -12.79 5.08
CA SER A 72 -3.09 -13.65 4.13
C SER A 72 -2.34 -14.93 3.78
N ARG A 73 -1.02 -14.96 4.04
CA ARG A 73 -0.15 -16.14 4.04
C ARG A 73 -0.47 -17.05 5.23
#